data_AF-A0A965X218-F1
#
_entry.id   AF-A0A965X218-F1
#
_cell.length_a   1.000
_cell.length_b   1.000
_cell.length_c   1.000
_cell.angle_alpha   90.00
_cell.angle_beta   90.00
_cell.angle_gamma   90.00
#
_symmetry.space_group_name_H-M   'P 1'
#
loop_
_entity.id
_entity.type
_entity.pdbx_description
1 polymer ?
#
loop_
_entity_poly.entity_id
_entity_poly.type
_entity_poly.pdbx_seq_one_letter_code
_entity_poly.pdbx_strand_id
1 'polypeptide(L)'
;MIRHVLGISGGKDSAALALYMKEKYPDFTLEYYNSDTGCELEETEQLIRELESVLGPITRLKAAEGSPELTPFHHFLKASGGYLPSPQARWCTQKMKLAEFEKFVGDEPTISYVGIRGDEEREGYVSTKPNIQAVFPFRQNIWSMDVIHKVLHNDNIEQLSEIYKSLCPHSLLDKAIDNIQMPLTKRYYYSKKLNSLLDLDVKIFNKAVFQFLKSTEYPVGKLDYFPLIDNDEVLGIKDIYKTLEKNGVNIPAYYKEIEFEVDGKKGTYSRSRSGCYFCFFQQKIEWIWLYEQHPDLYQKSMEFEKDGYTWNQGESLADLIKPERIRQIKLDAIKRQELKAKKESNTLLVDMFADDSDSLCANCFI
;
A
#
# COMPACT_ATOMS: atom_id res chain seq x y z
N MET A 1 11.59 -21.27 -12.27
CA MET A 1 11.50 -21.00 -10.82
C MET A 1 10.53 -19.84 -10.64
N ILE A 2 9.76 -19.77 -9.56
CA ILE A 2 8.80 -18.68 -9.32
C ILE A 2 9.46 -17.70 -8.36
N ARG A 3 9.45 -16.42 -8.71
CA ARG A 3 10.03 -15.37 -7.88
C ARG A 3 9.02 -14.88 -6.85
N HIS A 4 9.52 -14.59 -5.65
CA HIS A 4 8.74 -14.10 -4.53
C HIS A 4 9.31 -12.75 -4.14
N VAL A 5 8.59 -11.67 -4.43
CA VAL A 5 9.11 -10.30 -4.31
C VAL A 5 8.29 -9.46 -3.35
N LEU A 6 8.94 -8.60 -2.58
CA LEU A 6 8.28 -7.68 -1.65
C LEU A 6 8.92 -6.29 -1.76
N GLY A 7 8.11 -5.31 -2.13
CA GLY A 7 8.54 -3.91 -2.24
C GLY A 7 8.58 -3.20 -0.89
N ILE A 8 9.75 -2.68 -0.53
CA ILE A 8 9.99 -1.84 0.65
C ILE A 8 9.80 -0.38 0.23
N SER A 9 8.71 0.24 0.65
CA SER A 9 8.35 1.59 0.22
C SER A 9 8.96 2.72 1.05
N GLY A 10 9.61 2.39 2.16
CA GLY A 10 9.88 3.35 3.23
C GLY A 10 8.68 3.63 4.13
N GLY A 11 7.55 2.96 3.90
CA GLY A 11 6.35 3.06 4.73
C GLY A 11 6.28 1.97 5.79
N LYS A 12 5.61 2.31 6.89
CA LYS A 12 5.35 1.42 8.05
C LYS A 12 4.74 0.07 7.64
N ASP A 13 3.80 0.08 6.70
CA ASP A 13 3.02 -1.12 6.33
C ASP A 13 3.88 -2.14 5.55
N SER A 14 4.70 -1.69 4.60
CA SER A 14 5.64 -2.56 3.87
C SER A 14 6.77 -3.09 4.75
N ALA A 15 7.26 -2.26 5.67
CA ALA A 15 8.29 -2.64 6.63
C ALA A 15 7.77 -3.72 7.58
N ALA A 16 6.56 -3.54 8.13
CA ALA A 16 5.91 -4.52 8.98
C ALA A 16 5.64 -5.82 8.22
N LEU A 17 5.20 -5.76 6.96
CA LEU A 17 5.00 -6.98 6.16
C LEU A 17 6.29 -7.76 5.97
N ALA A 18 7.39 -7.09 5.64
CA ALA A 18 8.67 -7.74 5.43
C ALA A 18 9.15 -8.46 6.70
N LEU A 19 9.04 -7.80 7.85
CA LEU A 19 9.38 -8.37 9.16
C LEU A 19 8.44 -9.52 9.54
N TYR A 20 7.13 -9.34 9.33
CA TYR A 20 6.12 -10.36 9.58
C TYR A 20 6.40 -11.64 8.78
N MET A 21 6.67 -11.49 7.48
CA MET A 21 6.97 -12.62 6.61
C MET A 21 8.25 -13.33 7.05
N LYS A 22 9.30 -12.59 7.43
CA LYS A 22 10.55 -13.15 7.92
C LYS A 22 10.40 -13.90 9.23
N GLU A 23 9.60 -13.38 10.16
CA GLU A 23 9.39 -14.01 11.47
C GLU A 23 8.50 -15.26 11.35
N LYS A 24 7.38 -15.15 10.64
CA LYS A 24 6.37 -16.21 10.58
C LYS A 24 6.70 -17.31 9.58
N TYR A 25 7.42 -16.97 8.51
CA TYR A 25 7.81 -17.87 7.44
C TYR A 25 9.32 -17.81 7.19
N PRO A 26 10.17 -18.20 8.16
CA PRO A 26 11.61 -18.01 8.09
C PRO A 26 12.29 -18.78 6.95
N ASP A 27 11.73 -19.91 6.54
CA ASP A 27 12.22 -20.72 5.42
C ASP A 27 11.71 -20.21 4.05
N PHE A 28 10.84 -19.20 4.05
CA PHE A 28 10.27 -18.63 2.83
C PHE A 28 11.19 -17.56 2.25
N THR A 29 11.84 -17.88 1.14
CA THR A 29 12.80 -16.98 0.50
C THR A 29 12.09 -15.85 -0.23
N LEU A 30 12.36 -14.62 0.19
CA LEU A 30 11.83 -13.39 -0.41
C LEU A 30 12.96 -12.53 -0.97
N GLU A 31 12.72 -11.97 -2.15
CA GLU A 31 13.54 -10.93 -2.75
C GLU A 31 12.95 -9.56 -2.39
N TYR A 32 13.71 -8.76 -1.67
CA TYR A 32 13.30 -7.41 -1.30
C TYR A 32 13.80 -6.40 -2.32
N TYR A 33 12.98 -5.42 -2.67
CA TYR A 33 13.38 -4.30 -3.51
C TYR A 33 12.83 -2.97 -2.98
N ASN A 34 13.47 -1.87 -3.35
CA ASN A 34 12.96 -0.51 -3.14
C ASN A 34 13.07 0.26 -4.46
N SER A 35 12.04 1.05 -4.80
CA SER A 35 12.09 1.95 -5.95
C SER A 35 12.64 3.30 -5.54
N ASP A 36 13.91 3.55 -5.86
CA ASP A 36 14.64 4.75 -5.51
C ASP A 36 14.35 5.88 -6.51
N THR A 37 13.60 6.89 -6.05
CA THR A 37 13.27 8.05 -6.87
C THR A 37 14.35 9.14 -6.86
N GLY A 38 15.35 9.03 -5.98
CA GLY A 38 16.33 10.06 -5.65
C GLY A 38 15.73 11.28 -4.94
N CYS A 39 14.50 11.17 -4.45
CA CYS A 39 13.75 12.27 -3.86
C CYS A 39 13.07 11.89 -2.53
N GLU A 40 13.52 10.81 -1.91
CA GLU A 40 13.03 10.37 -0.60
C GLU A 40 13.54 11.28 0.53
N LEU A 41 12.83 11.29 1.65
CA LEU A 41 13.32 11.90 2.88
C LEU A 41 14.43 11.04 3.50
N GLU A 42 15.37 11.65 4.24
CA GLU A 42 16.47 10.93 4.88
C GLU A 42 15.97 9.85 5.85
N GLU A 43 14.85 10.10 6.54
CA GLU A 43 14.24 9.13 7.44
C GLU A 43 13.72 7.89 6.70
N THR A 44 13.33 8.03 5.43
CA THR A 44 12.98 6.87 4.58
C THR A 44 14.23 6.04 4.27
N GLU A 45 15.35 6.68 3.93
CA GLU A 45 16.61 5.98 3.69
C GLU A 45 17.16 5.32 4.96
N GLN A 46 17.01 5.96 6.11
CA GLN A 46 17.36 5.37 7.39
C GLN A 46 16.55 4.09 7.67
N LEU A 47 15.23 4.13 7.48
CA LEU A 47 14.38 2.95 7.67
C LEU A 47 14.80 1.80 6.74
N ILE A 48 15.15 2.10 5.48
CA ILE A 48 15.60 1.06 4.55
C ILE A 48 16.91 0.44 5.02
N ARG A 49 17.87 1.24 5.49
CA ARG A 49 19.13 0.72 6.07
C ARG A 49 18.90 -0.14 7.32
N GLU A 50 17.99 0.27 8.19
CA GLU A 50 17.58 -0.53 9.36
C GLU A 50 16.98 -1.87 8.92
N LEU A 51 16.09 -1.85 7.93
CA LEU A 51 15.50 -3.07 7.36
C LEU A 51 16.52 -3.96 6.66
N GLU A 52 17.49 -3.42 5.92
CA GLU A 52 18.56 -4.21 5.30
C GLU A 52 19.37 -5.00 6.34
N SER A 53 19.64 -4.37 7.49
CA SER A 53 20.37 -5.02 8.59
C SER A 53 19.62 -6.23 9.17
N VAL A 54 18.29 -6.18 9.15
CA VAL A 54 17.43 -7.24 9.68
C VAL A 54 17.11 -8.27 8.62
N LEU A 55 16.71 -7.86 7.41
CA LEU A 55 16.17 -8.71 6.36
C LEU A 55 17.26 -9.34 5.49
N GLY A 56 18.36 -8.64 5.27
CA GLY A 56 19.34 -8.92 4.22
C GLY A 56 19.27 -7.87 3.09
N PRO A 57 19.94 -8.13 1.95
CA PRO A 57 20.05 -7.16 0.86
C PRO A 57 18.68 -6.71 0.31
N ILE A 58 18.51 -5.40 0.11
CA ILE A 58 17.34 -4.82 -0.58
C ILE A 58 17.80 -4.25 -1.92
N THR A 59 17.25 -4.79 -3.02
CA THR A 59 17.61 -4.33 -4.37
C THR A 59 17.07 -2.92 -4.63
N ARG A 60 17.94 -1.96 -4.93
CA ARG A 60 17.55 -0.59 -5.27
C ARG A 60 17.25 -0.49 -6.77
N LEU A 61 15.99 -0.28 -7.12
CA LEU A 61 15.53 -0.07 -8.49
C LEU A 61 15.51 1.42 -8.77
N LYS A 62 16.37 1.89 -9.67
CA LYS A 62 16.48 3.30 -10.02
C LYS A 62 16.08 3.53 -11.46
N ALA A 63 15.16 4.46 -11.67
CA ALA A 63 14.72 4.82 -13.01
C ALA A 63 15.72 5.76 -13.70
N ALA A 64 15.69 5.79 -15.03
CA ALA A 64 16.51 6.70 -15.84
C ALA A 64 18.02 6.67 -15.51
N GLU A 65 18.57 5.49 -15.21
CA GLU A 65 20.02 5.31 -15.04
C GLU A 65 20.79 5.79 -16.29
N GLY A 66 21.89 6.51 -16.06
CA GLY A 66 22.67 7.14 -17.12
C GLY A 66 22.12 8.47 -17.64
N SER A 67 20.99 8.95 -17.11
CA SER A 67 20.49 10.30 -17.41
C SER A 67 21.48 11.38 -16.93
N PRO A 68 21.70 12.47 -17.69
CA PRO A 68 22.51 13.60 -17.26
C PRO A 68 21.80 14.49 -16.23
N GLU A 69 20.51 14.25 -15.98
CA GLU A 69 19.69 15.02 -15.03
C GLU A 69 19.96 14.60 -13.59
N LEU A 70 19.78 15.54 -12.64
CA LEU A 70 20.15 15.36 -11.23
C LEU A 70 19.50 14.14 -10.56
N THR A 71 18.22 13.91 -10.84
CA THR A 71 17.48 12.76 -10.29
C THR A 71 16.58 12.15 -11.37
N PRO A 72 16.12 10.90 -11.17
CA PRO A 72 15.10 10.30 -12.04
C PRO A 72 13.85 11.18 -12.17
N PHE A 73 13.47 11.89 -11.10
CA PHE A 73 12.37 12.85 -11.15
C PHE A 73 12.63 14.00 -12.12
N HIS A 74 13.82 14.62 -12.09
CA HIS A 74 14.20 15.69 -13.03
C HIS A 74 14.14 15.22 -14.48
N HIS A 75 14.64 14.01 -14.74
CA HIS A 75 14.56 13.38 -16.07
C HIS A 75 13.13 13.31 -16.59
N PHE A 76 12.22 12.75 -15.79
CA PHE A 76 10.84 12.57 -16.22
C PHE A 76 10.00 13.84 -16.17
N LEU A 77 10.33 14.81 -15.31
CA LEU A 77 9.72 16.13 -15.33
C LEU A 77 10.04 16.84 -16.64
N LYS A 78 11.32 16.83 -17.06
CA LYS A 78 11.76 17.38 -18.34
C LYS A 78 11.13 16.64 -19.53
N ALA A 79 11.13 15.31 -19.50
CA ALA A 79 10.49 14.49 -20.54
C ALA A 79 8.96 14.70 -20.61
N SER A 80 8.34 15.19 -19.53
CA SER A 80 6.91 15.54 -19.49
C SER A 80 6.65 17.03 -19.76
N GLY A 81 7.65 17.77 -20.29
CA GLY A 81 7.49 19.18 -20.64
C GLY A 81 7.33 20.12 -19.44
N GLY A 82 7.76 19.71 -18.24
CA GLY A 82 7.55 20.46 -17.00
C GLY A 82 6.21 20.20 -16.31
N TYR A 83 5.39 19.27 -16.83
CA TYR A 83 4.12 18.91 -16.23
C TYR A 83 4.31 18.08 -14.94
N LEU A 84 3.92 18.64 -13.80
CA LEU A 84 4.00 17.98 -12.50
C LEU A 84 3.10 16.74 -12.42
N PRO A 85 3.49 15.69 -11.65
CA PRO A 85 2.62 14.55 -11.45
C PRO A 85 1.40 14.98 -10.61
N SER A 86 0.25 14.39 -10.90
CA SER A 86 -1.02 14.70 -10.22
C SER A 86 -1.84 13.44 -10.00
N PRO A 87 -2.97 13.50 -9.24
CA PRO A 87 -3.85 12.35 -9.07
C PRO A 87 -4.35 11.77 -10.39
N GLN A 88 -4.52 12.60 -11.42
CA GLN A 88 -4.94 12.23 -12.77
C GLN A 88 -3.76 11.74 -13.63
N ALA A 89 -2.56 12.27 -13.41
CA ALA A 89 -1.38 12.03 -14.23
C ALA A 89 -0.20 11.56 -13.36
N ARG A 90 -0.27 10.30 -12.93
CA ARG A 90 0.67 9.67 -11.99
C ARG A 90 1.93 9.14 -12.67
N TRP A 91 2.57 9.96 -13.51
CA TRP A 91 3.73 9.51 -14.28
C TRP A 91 4.91 9.11 -13.39
N CYS A 92 5.05 9.68 -12.18
CA CYS A 92 6.11 9.30 -11.25
C CYS A 92 5.95 7.84 -10.81
N THR A 93 4.73 7.41 -10.47
CA THR A 93 4.43 6.02 -10.18
C THR A 93 4.68 5.12 -11.37
N GLN A 94 4.12 5.47 -12.53
CA GLN A 94 4.22 4.63 -13.73
C GLN A 94 5.66 4.44 -14.20
N LYS A 95 6.41 5.53 -14.33
CA LYS A 95 7.75 5.54 -14.93
C LYS A 95 8.86 5.19 -13.95
N MET A 96 8.72 5.59 -12.67
CA MET A 96 9.81 5.46 -11.70
C MET A 96 9.63 4.28 -10.74
N LYS A 97 8.43 3.68 -10.69
CA LYS A 97 8.12 2.53 -9.82
C LYS A 97 7.68 1.32 -10.63
N LEU A 98 6.51 1.39 -11.29
CA LEU A 98 5.92 0.22 -11.96
C LEU A 98 6.82 -0.28 -13.10
N ALA A 99 7.30 0.62 -13.96
CA ALA A 99 8.17 0.25 -15.07
C ALA A 99 9.51 -0.37 -14.61
N GLU A 100 10.09 0.14 -13.53
CA GLU A 100 11.35 -0.41 -12.99
C GLU A 100 11.13 -1.75 -12.29
N PHE A 101 10.02 -1.90 -11.56
CA PHE A 101 9.60 -3.19 -11.03
C PHE A 101 9.39 -4.22 -12.14
N GLU A 102 8.68 -3.85 -13.21
CA GLU A 102 8.44 -4.73 -14.36
C GLU A 102 9.72 -5.14 -15.09
N LYS A 103 10.73 -4.26 -15.15
CA LYS A 103 12.07 -4.60 -15.68
C LYS A 103 12.82 -5.54 -14.76
N PHE A 104 12.74 -5.30 -13.44
CA PHE A 104 13.38 -6.12 -12.42
C PHE A 104 12.87 -7.56 -12.43
N VAL A 105 11.56 -7.75 -12.58
CA VAL A 105 10.94 -9.09 -12.61
C VAL A 105 11.00 -9.75 -13.99
N GLY A 106 11.06 -8.95 -15.05
CA GLY A 106 11.09 -9.43 -16.42
C GLY A 106 9.83 -10.22 -16.78
N ASP A 107 10.02 -11.35 -17.46
CA ASP A 107 8.96 -12.27 -17.90
C ASP A 107 8.83 -13.50 -16.98
N GLU A 108 9.61 -13.57 -15.90
CA GLU A 108 9.56 -14.69 -14.96
C GLU A 108 8.25 -14.68 -14.15
N PRO A 109 7.63 -15.85 -13.90
CA PRO A 109 6.49 -15.95 -13.00
C PRO A 109 6.85 -15.41 -11.61
N THR A 110 6.12 -14.39 -11.16
CA THR A 110 6.46 -13.61 -9.98
C THR A 110 5.22 -13.38 -9.11
N ILE A 111 5.39 -13.54 -7.80
CA ILE A 111 4.37 -13.25 -6.79
C ILE A 111 4.84 -12.03 -6.00
N SER A 112 4.09 -10.93 -6.08
CA SER A 112 4.33 -9.69 -5.33
C SER A 112 3.50 -9.65 -4.05
N TYR A 113 4.16 -9.43 -2.91
CA TYR A 113 3.51 -9.33 -1.61
C TYR A 113 3.32 -7.87 -1.21
N VAL A 114 2.07 -7.46 -0.94
CA VAL A 114 1.72 -6.07 -0.68
C VAL A 114 1.08 -5.92 0.70
N GLY A 115 1.64 -5.00 1.50
CA GLY A 115 1.16 -4.70 2.86
C GLY A 115 -0.05 -3.79 2.88
N ILE A 116 -1.19 -4.26 2.37
CA ILE A 116 -2.49 -3.60 2.56
C ILE A 116 -3.09 -4.11 3.85
N ARG A 117 -3.31 -3.23 4.84
CA ARG A 117 -3.85 -3.62 6.14
C ARG A 117 -5.26 -4.21 6.01
N GLY A 118 -5.61 -5.06 6.96
CA GLY A 118 -6.94 -5.65 7.06
C GLY A 118 -8.05 -4.64 7.34
N ASP A 119 -7.70 -3.49 7.94
CA ASP A 119 -8.61 -2.37 8.25
C ASP A 119 -8.65 -1.30 7.14
N GLU A 120 -7.95 -1.49 6.01
CA GLU A 120 -8.00 -0.59 4.87
C GLU A 120 -9.11 -0.98 3.87
N GLU A 121 -10.02 -0.05 3.59
CA GLU A 121 -11.04 -0.19 2.54
C GLU A 121 -10.50 0.22 1.17
N ARG A 122 -9.50 -0.51 0.65
CA ARG A 122 -9.00 -0.30 -0.71
C ARG A 122 -8.63 -1.58 -1.45
N GLU A 123 -8.51 -1.45 -2.76
CA GLU A 123 -7.97 -2.48 -3.63
C GLU A 123 -6.47 -2.27 -3.86
N GLY A 124 -5.76 -3.37 -4.05
CA GLY A 124 -4.36 -3.34 -4.46
C GLY A 124 -4.23 -3.24 -5.97
N TYR A 125 -3.04 -2.84 -6.41
CA TYR A 125 -2.71 -2.85 -7.84
C TYR A 125 -2.76 -4.28 -8.38
N VAL A 126 -3.41 -4.46 -9.53
CA VAL A 126 -3.39 -5.69 -10.31
C VAL A 126 -2.58 -5.42 -11.56
N SER A 127 -1.50 -6.18 -11.73
CA SER A 127 -0.61 -6.09 -12.89
C SER A 127 -1.36 -6.40 -14.18
N THR A 128 -1.07 -5.66 -15.24
CA THR A 128 -1.52 -6.02 -16.60
C THR A 128 -0.69 -7.14 -17.20
N LYS A 129 0.51 -7.41 -16.67
CA LYS A 129 1.35 -8.54 -17.09
C LYS A 129 0.90 -9.85 -16.43
N PRO A 130 0.63 -10.91 -17.21
CA PRO A 130 0.08 -12.17 -16.70
C PRO A 130 1.09 -12.98 -15.86
N ASN A 131 2.38 -12.70 -15.97
CA ASN A 131 3.41 -13.36 -15.16
C ASN A 131 3.53 -12.80 -13.74
N ILE A 132 2.81 -11.72 -13.39
CA ILE A 132 2.89 -11.08 -12.07
C ILE A 132 1.54 -11.24 -11.36
N GLN A 133 1.58 -11.76 -10.12
CA GLN A 133 0.40 -11.90 -9.27
C GLN A 133 0.61 -11.21 -7.93
N ALA A 134 -0.38 -10.44 -7.49
CA ALA A 134 -0.35 -9.80 -6.17
C ALA A 134 -0.99 -10.69 -5.09
N VAL A 135 -0.44 -10.66 -3.88
CA VAL A 135 -0.98 -11.28 -2.66
C VAL A 135 -0.97 -10.25 -1.53
N PHE A 136 -2.01 -10.27 -0.68
CA PHE A 136 -2.25 -9.29 0.39
C PHE A 136 -2.28 -9.96 1.78
N PRO A 137 -1.13 -10.26 2.40
CA PRO A 137 -1.08 -11.18 3.55
C PRO A 137 -1.79 -10.72 4.82
N PHE A 138 -2.03 -9.41 4.99
CA PHE A 138 -2.70 -8.85 6.17
C PHE A 138 -4.23 -8.82 6.06
N ARG A 139 -4.80 -9.16 4.91
CA ARG A 139 -6.24 -9.15 4.69
C ARG A 139 -6.83 -10.52 4.95
N GLN A 140 -8.10 -10.55 5.38
CA GLN A 140 -8.87 -11.79 5.48
C GLN A 140 -8.92 -12.53 4.13
N ASN A 141 -9.16 -11.78 3.04
CA ASN A 141 -8.95 -12.27 1.69
C ASN A 141 -7.57 -11.85 1.19
N ILE A 142 -6.63 -12.80 1.12
CA ILE A 142 -5.27 -12.55 0.65
C ILE A 142 -5.17 -12.43 -0.89
N TRP A 143 -6.22 -12.79 -1.62
CA TRP A 143 -6.21 -12.87 -3.07
C TRP A 143 -6.68 -11.59 -3.73
N SER A 144 -6.10 -11.27 -4.88
CA SER A 144 -6.52 -10.13 -5.69
C SER A 144 -7.93 -10.29 -6.26
N MET A 145 -8.55 -9.15 -6.58
CA MET A 145 -9.92 -9.12 -7.05
C MET A 145 -10.11 -9.84 -8.38
N ASP A 146 -9.12 -9.83 -9.27
CA ASP A 146 -9.15 -10.60 -10.52
C ASP A 146 -9.15 -12.11 -10.26
N VAL A 147 -8.36 -12.58 -9.29
CA VAL A 147 -8.32 -14.00 -8.89
C VAL A 147 -9.66 -14.43 -8.32
N ILE A 148 -10.21 -13.67 -7.37
CA ILE A 148 -11.48 -14.03 -6.75
C ILE A 148 -12.64 -13.89 -7.75
N HIS A 149 -12.64 -12.89 -8.65
CA HIS A 149 -13.63 -12.79 -9.74
C HIS A 149 -13.59 -14.02 -10.63
N LYS A 150 -12.39 -14.52 -10.93
CA LYS A 150 -12.22 -15.76 -11.70
C LYS A 150 -12.74 -16.97 -10.93
N VAL A 151 -12.32 -17.17 -9.69
CA VAL A 151 -12.69 -18.36 -8.89
C VAL A 151 -14.20 -18.42 -8.64
N LEU A 152 -14.83 -17.29 -8.32
CA LEU A 152 -16.26 -17.24 -7.98
C LEU A 152 -17.18 -17.05 -9.20
N HIS A 153 -16.63 -17.02 -10.42
CA HIS A 153 -17.42 -16.93 -11.64
C HIS A 153 -18.39 -18.12 -11.76
N ASN A 154 -19.59 -17.89 -12.33
CA ASN A 154 -20.63 -18.92 -12.41
C ASN A 154 -20.17 -20.17 -13.18
N ASP A 155 -19.37 -19.99 -14.22
CA ASP A 155 -18.82 -21.10 -15.02
C ASP A 155 -17.91 -22.04 -14.23
N ASN A 156 -17.38 -21.59 -13.08
CA ASN A 156 -16.44 -22.33 -12.26
C ASN A 156 -17.10 -22.96 -11.02
N ILE A 157 -18.43 -22.88 -10.89
CA ILE A 157 -19.18 -23.41 -9.74
C ILE A 157 -18.94 -24.91 -9.56
N GLU A 158 -18.95 -25.70 -10.64
CA GLU A 158 -18.76 -27.15 -10.58
C GLU A 158 -17.35 -27.49 -10.05
N GLN A 159 -16.32 -26.92 -10.68
CA GLN A 159 -14.93 -27.13 -10.28
C GLN A 159 -14.69 -26.72 -8.82
N LEU A 160 -15.18 -25.54 -8.40
CA LEU A 160 -15.03 -25.08 -7.02
C LEU A 160 -15.76 -25.99 -6.03
N SER A 161 -16.94 -26.50 -6.40
CA SER A 161 -17.70 -27.46 -5.58
C SER A 161 -16.93 -28.76 -5.38
N GLU A 162 -16.29 -29.29 -6.42
CA GLU A 162 -15.46 -30.50 -6.34
C GLU A 162 -14.25 -30.29 -5.43
N ILE A 163 -13.57 -29.15 -5.56
CA ILE A 163 -12.46 -28.76 -4.69
C ILE A 163 -12.92 -28.72 -3.23
N TYR A 164 -14.04 -28.07 -2.93
CA TYR A 164 -14.56 -28.01 -1.56
C TYR A 164 -14.95 -29.39 -1.01
N LYS A 165 -15.50 -30.29 -1.82
CA LYS A 165 -15.79 -31.68 -1.41
C LYS A 165 -14.52 -32.44 -1.00
N SER A 166 -13.38 -32.12 -1.60
CA SER A 166 -12.10 -32.76 -1.29
C SER A 166 -11.38 -32.16 -0.06
N LEU A 167 -11.65 -30.90 0.28
CA LEU A 167 -10.92 -30.16 1.31
C LEU A 167 -11.72 -29.93 2.60
N CYS A 168 -13.04 -29.77 2.49
CA CYS A 168 -13.88 -29.27 3.56
C CYS A 168 -14.34 -30.41 4.49
N PRO A 169 -14.25 -30.24 5.82
CA PRO A 169 -14.83 -31.19 6.77
C PRO A 169 -16.34 -31.35 6.58
N HIS A 170 -16.86 -32.55 6.85
CA HIS A 170 -18.29 -32.87 6.71
C HIS A 170 -19.22 -31.89 7.45
N SER A 171 -18.78 -31.29 8.56
CA SER A 171 -19.57 -30.33 9.35
C SER A 171 -19.83 -28.99 8.64
N LEU A 172 -18.97 -28.59 7.71
CA LEU A 172 -19.04 -27.32 7.00
C LEU A 172 -19.43 -27.49 5.53
N LEU A 173 -19.27 -28.70 4.98
CA LEU A 173 -19.41 -28.98 3.56
C LEU A 173 -20.78 -28.57 2.99
N ASP A 174 -21.89 -28.95 3.63
CA ASP A 174 -23.24 -28.66 3.11
C ASP A 174 -23.45 -27.14 2.96
N LYS A 175 -23.11 -26.37 4.01
CA LYS A 175 -23.19 -24.90 3.99
C LYS A 175 -22.26 -24.29 2.93
N ALA A 176 -21.06 -24.83 2.76
CA ALA A 176 -20.13 -24.35 1.75
C ALA A 176 -20.67 -24.57 0.33
N ILE A 177 -21.17 -25.78 0.05
CA ILE A 177 -21.75 -26.13 -1.24
C ILE A 177 -22.99 -25.30 -1.56
N ASP A 178 -23.89 -25.07 -0.59
CA ASP A 178 -25.05 -24.19 -0.76
C ASP A 178 -24.63 -22.78 -1.19
N ASN A 179 -23.62 -22.21 -0.54
CA ASN A 179 -23.08 -20.89 -0.89
C ASN A 179 -22.42 -20.90 -2.28
N ILE A 180 -21.66 -21.94 -2.64
CA ILE A 180 -20.96 -22.05 -3.93
C ILE A 180 -21.96 -22.21 -5.09
N GLN A 181 -22.96 -23.07 -4.93
CA GLN A 181 -23.94 -23.39 -5.97
C GLN A 181 -24.89 -22.22 -6.26
N MET A 182 -25.09 -21.31 -5.30
CA MET A 182 -25.89 -20.10 -5.54
C MET A 182 -25.21 -19.21 -6.59
N PRO A 183 -25.79 -19.06 -7.79
CA PRO A 183 -25.16 -18.28 -8.86
C PRO A 183 -25.12 -16.79 -8.50
N LEU A 184 -24.07 -16.11 -8.97
CA LEU A 184 -24.00 -14.66 -8.93
C LEU A 184 -25.12 -14.08 -9.80
N THR A 185 -25.85 -13.11 -9.25
CA THR A 185 -26.96 -12.42 -9.93
C THR A 185 -26.93 -10.92 -9.62
N LYS A 186 -27.79 -10.14 -10.31
CA LYS A 186 -28.01 -8.72 -9.98
C LYS A 186 -28.57 -8.48 -8.56
N ARG A 187 -28.94 -9.53 -7.81
CA ARG A 187 -29.43 -9.43 -6.41
C ARG A 187 -28.52 -10.14 -5.41
N TYR A 188 -27.67 -11.04 -5.90
CA TYR A 188 -26.67 -11.76 -5.12
C TYR A 188 -25.29 -11.41 -5.67
N TYR A 189 -24.72 -10.35 -5.11
CA TYR A 189 -23.46 -9.78 -5.56
C TYR A 189 -22.28 -10.55 -5.00
N TYR A 190 -21.18 -10.44 -5.73
CA TYR A 190 -19.92 -11.10 -5.46
C TYR A 190 -19.41 -10.98 -4.02
N SER A 191 -19.47 -9.78 -3.41
CA SER A 191 -18.99 -9.54 -2.04
C SER A 191 -19.72 -10.40 -1.01
N LYS A 192 -21.03 -10.63 -1.20
CA LYS A 192 -21.81 -11.48 -0.31
C LYS A 192 -21.37 -12.94 -0.40
N LYS A 193 -21.07 -13.44 -1.61
CA LYS A 193 -20.59 -14.81 -1.82
C LYS A 193 -19.21 -15.03 -1.23
N LEU A 194 -18.31 -14.09 -1.48
CA LEU A 194 -16.96 -14.08 -0.91
C LEU A 194 -17.01 -14.12 0.62
N ASN A 195 -17.73 -13.18 1.24
CA ASN A 195 -17.84 -13.10 2.69
C ASN A 195 -18.49 -14.36 3.27
N SER A 196 -19.57 -14.87 2.68
CA SER A 196 -20.18 -16.14 3.09
C SER A 196 -19.20 -17.31 3.14
N LEU A 197 -18.22 -17.38 2.21
CA LEU A 197 -17.22 -18.45 2.19
C LEU A 197 -16.07 -18.21 3.17
N LEU A 198 -15.62 -16.96 3.31
CA LEU A 198 -14.60 -16.57 4.28
C LEU A 198 -15.07 -16.72 5.72
N ASP A 199 -16.34 -16.38 6.00
CA ASP A 199 -16.97 -16.49 7.32
C ASP A 199 -17.16 -17.95 7.75
N LEU A 200 -17.20 -18.89 6.81
CA LEU A 200 -17.21 -20.32 7.13
C LEU A 200 -15.85 -20.78 7.65
N ASP A 201 -14.80 -20.56 6.87
CA ASP A 201 -13.41 -20.85 7.25
C ASP A 201 -12.44 -20.25 6.22
N VAL A 202 -11.61 -19.30 6.67
CA VAL A 202 -10.63 -18.59 5.84
C VAL A 202 -9.57 -19.54 5.27
N LYS A 203 -9.11 -20.53 6.04
CA LYS A 203 -8.05 -21.45 5.60
C LYS A 203 -8.57 -22.41 4.55
N ILE A 204 -9.79 -22.92 4.71
CA ILE A 204 -10.44 -23.76 3.70
C ILE A 204 -10.65 -22.95 2.42
N PHE A 205 -11.11 -21.70 2.52
CA PHE A 205 -11.25 -20.83 1.36
C PHE A 205 -9.91 -20.61 0.64
N ASN A 206 -8.85 -20.27 1.38
CA ASN A 206 -7.52 -20.08 0.79
C ASN A 206 -6.97 -21.36 0.14
N LYS A 207 -7.14 -22.53 0.78
CA LYS A 207 -6.76 -23.83 0.20
C LYS A 207 -7.55 -24.13 -1.07
N ALA A 208 -8.85 -23.83 -1.08
CA ALA A 208 -9.70 -24.05 -2.24
C ALA A 208 -9.30 -23.13 -3.42
N VAL A 209 -9.05 -21.85 -3.15
CA VAL A 209 -8.53 -20.91 -4.17
C VAL A 209 -7.17 -21.38 -4.69
N PHE A 210 -6.25 -21.78 -3.82
CA PHE A 210 -4.95 -22.30 -4.23
C PHE A 210 -5.07 -23.54 -5.12
N GLN A 211 -5.90 -24.51 -4.73
CA GLN A 211 -6.15 -25.72 -5.52
C GLN A 211 -6.81 -25.39 -6.87
N PHE A 212 -7.72 -24.41 -6.91
CA PHE A 212 -8.31 -23.92 -8.15
C PHE A 212 -7.26 -23.29 -9.06
N LEU A 213 -6.35 -22.47 -8.50
CA LEU A 213 -5.30 -21.81 -9.27
C LEU A 213 -4.31 -22.80 -9.90
N LYS A 214 -4.18 -24.02 -9.39
CA LYS A 214 -3.36 -25.07 -10.03
C LYS A 214 -3.84 -25.44 -11.44
N SER A 215 -5.10 -25.13 -11.80
CA SER A 215 -5.62 -25.31 -13.16
C SER A 215 -5.49 -24.05 -14.03
N THR A 216 -4.65 -23.09 -13.63
CA THR A 216 -4.54 -21.78 -14.29
C THR A 216 -3.07 -21.39 -14.50
N GLU A 217 -2.84 -20.32 -15.27
CA GLU A 217 -1.49 -19.81 -15.54
C GLU A 217 -0.95 -18.87 -14.45
N TYR A 218 -1.72 -18.58 -13.41
CA TYR A 218 -1.31 -17.70 -12.32
C TYR A 218 -0.04 -18.24 -11.63
N PRO A 219 0.96 -17.38 -11.34
CA PRO A 219 2.20 -17.76 -10.66
C PRO A 219 1.99 -18.63 -9.42
N VAL A 220 1.10 -18.27 -8.49
CA VAL A 220 0.82 -19.09 -7.29
C VAL A 220 0.36 -20.50 -7.66
N GLY A 221 -0.44 -20.67 -8.72
CA GLY A 221 -0.93 -21.99 -9.14
C GLY A 221 0.17 -22.96 -9.57
N LYS A 222 1.36 -22.46 -9.91
CA LYS A 222 2.52 -23.25 -10.33
C LYS A 222 3.37 -23.73 -9.14
N LEU A 223 2.99 -23.38 -7.90
CA LEU A 223 3.64 -23.85 -6.69
C LEU A 223 3.09 -25.21 -6.23
N ASP A 224 3.98 -26.06 -5.72
CA ASP A 224 3.56 -27.31 -5.06
C ASP A 224 2.91 -27.01 -3.70
N TYR A 225 3.51 -26.08 -2.96
CA TYR A 225 3.12 -25.65 -1.62
C TYR A 225 3.15 -24.12 -1.50
N PHE A 226 2.18 -23.55 -0.79
CA PHE A 226 2.11 -22.11 -0.52
C PHE A 226 1.72 -21.85 0.94
N PRO A 227 2.64 -21.41 1.82
CA PRO A 227 2.41 -21.38 3.28
C PRO A 227 1.34 -20.39 3.74
N LEU A 228 1.06 -19.34 2.95
CA LEU A 228 0.09 -18.32 3.33
C LEU A 228 -1.36 -18.81 3.28
N ILE A 229 -1.64 -19.97 2.67
CA ILE A 229 -3.01 -20.53 2.64
C ILE A 229 -3.50 -20.96 4.02
N ASP A 230 -2.59 -21.18 4.97
CA ASP A 230 -2.92 -21.49 6.36
C ASP A 230 -3.00 -20.22 7.25
N ASN A 231 -2.82 -19.03 6.67
CA ASN A 231 -2.97 -17.76 7.38
C ASN A 231 -4.43 -17.31 7.44
N ASP A 232 -4.89 -16.96 8.65
CA ASP A 232 -6.20 -16.38 8.95
C ASP A 232 -6.09 -15.07 9.76
N GLU A 233 -4.88 -14.56 9.97
CA GLU A 233 -4.67 -13.29 10.66
C GLU A 233 -5.07 -12.10 9.78
N VAL A 234 -5.74 -11.13 10.40
CA VAL A 234 -6.13 -9.86 9.79
C VAL A 234 -5.44 -8.76 10.59
N LEU A 235 -4.42 -8.13 10.02
CA LEU A 235 -3.58 -7.17 10.74
C LEU A 235 -3.98 -5.74 10.41
N GLY A 236 -4.37 -4.99 11.44
CA GLY A 236 -4.68 -3.57 11.35
C GLY A 236 -3.52 -2.69 11.75
N ILE A 237 -3.74 -1.38 11.77
CA ILE A 237 -2.69 -0.38 12.04
C ILE A 237 -1.98 -0.58 13.38
N LYS A 238 -2.70 -1.03 14.41
CA LYS A 238 -2.11 -1.32 15.73
C LYS A 238 -1.10 -2.46 15.67
N ASP A 239 -1.41 -3.49 14.88
CA ASP A 239 -0.55 -4.65 14.69
C ASP A 239 0.70 -4.30 13.90
N ILE A 240 0.58 -3.38 12.92
CA ILE A 240 1.72 -2.82 12.18
C ILE A 240 2.71 -2.16 13.14
N TYR A 241 2.25 -1.22 13.98
CA TYR A 241 3.13 -0.56 14.94
C TYR A 241 3.76 -1.53 15.93
N LYS A 242 2.98 -2.47 16.46
CA LYS A 242 3.48 -3.52 17.36
C LYS A 242 4.55 -4.39 16.71
N THR A 243 4.40 -4.71 15.43
CA THR A 243 5.37 -5.51 14.66
C THR A 243 6.69 -4.76 14.51
N LEU A 244 6.64 -3.47 14.20
CA LEU A 244 7.84 -2.63 14.08
C LEU A 244 8.56 -2.48 15.43
N GLU A 245 7.84 -2.14 16.49
CA GLU A 245 8.39 -1.97 17.84
C GLU A 245 9.05 -3.25 18.35
N LYS A 246 8.38 -4.40 18.20
CA LYS A 246 8.90 -5.71 18.61
C LYS A 246 10.23 -6.06 17.92
N ASN A 247 10.40 -5.63 16.67
CA ASN A 247 11.61 -5.89 15.88
C ASN A 247 12.68 -4.78 16.04
N GLY A 248 12.45 -3.80 16.93
CA GLY A 248 13.38 -2.69 17.17
C GLY A 248 13.53 -1.74 15.97
N VAL A 249 12.60 -1.78 15.02
CA VAL A 249 12.59 -0.89 13.85
C VAL A 249 11.79 0.35 14.21
N ASN A 250 12.45 1.51 14.15
CA ASN A 250 11.78 2.76 14.49
C ASN A 250 10.92 3.23 13.33
N ILE A 251 9.76 3.79 13.65
CA ILE A 251 9.00 4.52 12.64
C ILE A 251 9.76 5.78 12.21
N PRO A 252 9.81 6.09 10.91
CA PRO A 252 10.40 7.33 10.42
C PRO A 252 9.89 8.56 11.18
N ALA A 253 10.78 9.50 11.47
CA ALA A 253 10.45 10.65 12.32
C ALA A 253 9.33 11.53 11.74
N TYR A 254 9.16 11.54 10.41
CA TYR A 254 8.08 12.27 9.75
C TYR A 254 6.67 11.77 10.09
N TYR A 255 6.51 10.56 10.67
CA TYR A 255 5.22 10.09 11.19
C TYR A 255 4.91 10.61 12.60
N LYS A 256 5.92 11.11 13.32
CA LYS A 256 5.74 11.57 14.71
C LYS A 256 5.08 12.94 14.70
N GLU A 257 4.06 13.08 15.53
CA GLU A 257 3.37 14.35 15.71
C GLU A 257 4.30 15.40 16.31
N ILE A 258 4.28 16.60 15.72
CA ILE A 258 4.97 17.78 16.21
C ILE A 258 3.92 18.83 16.55
N GLU A 259 3.99 19.38 17.75
CA GLU A 259 3.08 20.42 18.21
C GLU A 259 3.39 21.77 17.55
N PHE A 260 2.34 22.51 17.21
CA PHE A 260 2.43 23.91 16.83
C PHE A 260 1.36 24.72 17.56
N GLU A 261 1.60 26.03 17.68
CA GLU A 261 0.64 26.97 18.23
C GLU A 261 0.35 28.09 17.23
N VAL A 262 -0.92 28.47 17.12
CA VAL A 262 -1.38 29.61 16.31
C VAL A 262 -2.57 30.28 17.01
N ASP A 263 -2.50 31.59 17.23
CA ASP A 263 -3.52 32.37 17.95
C ASP A 263 -3.92 31.80 19.33
N GLY A 264 -2.95 31.27 20.08
CA GLY A 264 -3.20 30.64 21.39
C GLY A 264 -3.93 29.28 21.30
N LYS A 265 -4.10 28.73 20.10
CA LYS A 265 -4.62 27.37 19.88
C LYS A 265 -3.48 26.43 19.53
N LYS A 266 -3.51 25.23 20.11
CA LYS A 266 -2.54 24.17 19.85
C LYS A 266 -3.10 23.14 18.87
N GLY A 267 -2.24 22.66 17.99
CA GLY A 267 -2.51 21.53 17.10
C GLY A 267 -1.24 20.74 16.87
N THR A 268 -1.36 19.64 16.14
CA THR A 268 -0.21 18.83 15.72
C THR A 268 -0.13 18.71 14.21
N TYR A 269 1.05 18.45 13.68
CA TYR A 269 1.22 18.03 12.30
C TYR A 269 2.23 16.88 12.20
N SER A 270 2.12 16.10 11.14
CA SER A 270 3.05 15.05 10.75
C SER A 270 2.74 14.69 9.30
N ARG A 271 3.59 13.89 8.67
CA ARG A 271 3.28 13.27 7.39
C ARG A 271 2.46 12.01 7.62
N SER A 272 1.41 11.88 6.83
CA SER A 272 0.62 10.66 6.70
C SER A 272 1.27 9.61 5.78
N ARG A 273 2.25 10.02 4.96
CA ARG A 273 2.82 9.18 3.90
C ARG A 273 4.35 9.17 3.91
N SER A 274 4.90 7.99 3.61
CA SER A 274 6.32 7.80 3.38
C SER A 274 6.74 8.22 1.99
N GLY A 275 8.06 8.31 1.82
CA GLY A 275 8.69 8.51 0.54
C GLY A 275 8.85 9.99 0.20
N CYS A 276 8.62 10.34 -1.07
CA CYS A 276 9.17 11.57 -1.64
C CYS A 276 8.66 12.84 -0.93
N TYR A 277 9.54 13.83 -0.77
CA TYR A 277 9.22 15.06 -0.04
C TYR A 277 8.15 15.94 -0.73
N PHE A 278 7.92 15.76 -2.04
CA PHE A 278 6.98 16.57 -2.85
C PHE A 278 5.73 15.81 -3.32
N CYS A 279 5.31 14.73 -2.65
CA CYS A 279 4.14 13.96 -3.12
C CYS A 279 2.90 14.87 -3.35
N PHE A 280 2.31 14.83 -4.54
CA PHE A 280 1.14 15.67 -4.88
C PHE A 280 -0.13 15.35 -4.08
N PHE A 281 -0.14 14.24 -3.33
CA PHE A 281 -1.21 13.94 -2.37
C PHE A 281 -1.01 14.62 -1.01
N GLN A 282 0.14 15.26 -0.79
CA GLN A 282 0.47 15.95 0.44
C GLN A 282 -0.57 17.02 0.76
N GLN A 283 -1.12 16.97 1.97
CA GLN A 283 -2.06 17.97 2.47
C GLN A 283 -1.36 19.31 2.67
N LYS A 284 -2.11 20.41 2.64
CA LYS A 284 -1.56 21.75 2.89
C LYS A 284 -0.81 21.85 4.21
N ILE A 285 -1.29 21.20 5.27
CA ILE A 285 -0.61 21.19 6.58
C ILE A 285 0.72 20.42 6.54
N GLU A 286 0.83 19.37 5.72
CA GLU A 286 2.06 18.61 5.52
C GLU A 286 3.08 19.39 4.67
N TRP A 287 2.61 20.25 3.75
CA TRP A 287 3.48 21.23 3.09
C TRP A 287 4.04 22.25 4.09
N ILE A 288 3.25 22.70 5.07
CA ILE A 288 3.75 23.56 6.15
C ILE A 288 4.74 22.82 7.04
N TRP A 289 4.48 21.55 7.36
CA TRP A 289 5.45 20.69 8.06
C TRP A 289 6.77 20.62 7.26
N LEU A 290 6.72 20.39 5.96
CA LEU A 290 7.93 20.34 5.11
C LEU A 290 8.67 21.69 5.12
N TYR A 291 7.95 22.80 5.02
CA TYR A 291 8.53 24.15 5.09
C TYR A 291 9.24 24.43 6.42
N GLU A 292 8.63 24.03 7.55
CA GLU A 292 9.16 24.32 8.89
C GLU A 292 10.27 23.35 9.31
N GLN A 293 10.21 22.08 8.88
CA GLN A 293 11.17 21.04 9.28
C GLN A 293 12.29 20.82 8.26
N HIS A 294 12.03 21.02 6.97
CA HIS A 294 12.97 20.80 5.86
C HIS A 294 12.88 21.93 4.81
N PRO A 295 13.24 23.18 5.18
CA PRO A 295 13.07 24.35 4.31
C PRO A 295 13.82 24.23 2.98
N ASP A 296 14.94 23.50 2.93
CA ASP A 296 15.71 23.24 1.72
C ASP A 296 14.96 22.32 0.74
N LEU A 297 14.29 21.29 1.25
CA LEU A 297 13.46 20.37 0.45
C LEU A 297 12.16 21.06 0.00
N TYR A 298 11.60 21.94 0.83
CA TYR A 298 10.49 22.79 0.43
C TYR A 298 10.89 23.69 -0.74
N GLN A 299 12.05 24.36 -0.65
CA GLN A 299 12.57 25.20 -1.72
C GLN A 299 12.78 24.40 -3.02
N LYS A 300 13.40 23.22 -2.95
CA LYS A 300 13.53 22.33 -4.13
C LYS A 300 12.17 21.97 -4.74
N SER A 301 11.14 21.77 -3.90
CA SER A 301 9.78 21.50 -4.38
C SER A 301 9.19 22.69 -5.13
N MET A 302 9.44 23.91 -4.65
CA MET A 302 9.02 25.15 -5.30
C MET A 302 9.66 25.32 -6.68
N GLU A 303 10.93 24.95 -6.84
CA GLU A 303 11.66 25.04 -8.12
C GLU A 303 11.05 24.16 -9.23
N PHE A 304 10.26 23.15 -8.87
CA PHE A 304 9.54 22.31 -9.82
C PHE A 304 8.25 22.95 -10.35
N GLU A 305 7.68 23.94 -9.66
CA GLU A 305 6.49 24.65 -10.13
C GLU A 305 6.85 25.59 -11.29
N LYS A 306 6.11 25.51 -12.41
CA LYS A 306 6.33 26.33 -13.62
C LYS A 306 5.00 26.75 -14.22
N ASP A 307 4.92 27.99 -14.72
CA ASP A 307 3.83 28.61 -15.50
C ASP A 307 2.52 27.79 -15.58
N GLY A 308 1.77 27.77 -14.47
CA GLY A 308 0.44 27.14 -14.37
C GLY A 308 0.39 25.73 -13.78
N TYR A 309 1.54 25.08 -13.55
CA TYR A 309 1.65 23.78 -12.87
C TYR A 309 2.11 23.97 -11.43
N THR A 310 1.18 23.72 -10.50
CA THR A 310 1.41 23.79 -9.06
C THR A 310 1.15 22.43 -8.41
N TRP A 311 1.80 22.17 -7.28
CA TRP A 311 1.58 20.93 -6.51
C TRP A 311 0.18 20.88 -5.90
N ASN A 312 -0.35 22.05 -5.54
CA ASN A 312 -1.69 22.22 -5.02
C ASN A 312 -2.56 22.89 -6.08
N GLN A 313 -3.72 22.30 -6.40
CA GLN A 313 -4.58 22.83 -7.44
C GLN A 313 -5.00 24.28 -7.15
N GLY A 314 -4.60 25.20 -8.02
CA GLY A 314 -4.95 26.62 -7.93
C GLY A 314 -4.17 27.42 -6.87
N GLU A 315 -3.13 26.86 -6.26
CA GLU A 315 -2.33 27.54 -5.23
C GLU A 315 -0.86 27.08 -5.32
N SER A 316 0.07 28.03 -5.49
CA SER A 316 1.51 27.73 -5.52
C SER A 316 2.06 27.50 -4.12
N LEU A 317 3.20 26.83 -4.01
CA LEU A 317 3.94 26.71 -2.75
C LEU A 317 4.40 28.10 -2.24
N ALA A 318 4.74 29.02 -3.15
CA ALA A 318 5.06 30.41 -2.78
C ALA A 318 3.86 31.14 -2.12
N ASP A 319 2.63 30.83 -2.52
CA ASP A 319 1.43 31.37 -1.89
C ASP A 319 1.15 30.73 -0.53
N LEU A 320 1.41 29.42 -0.38
CA LEU A 320 1.16 28.69 0.87
C LEU A 320 1.97 29.23 2.05
N ILE A 321 3.20 29.68 1.81
CA ILE A 321 4.11 30.16 2.86
C ILE A 321 3.88 31.63 3.26
N LYS A 322 2.90 32.32 2.66
CA LYS A 322 2.53 33.67 3.11
C LYS A 322 2.05 33.60 4.57
N PRO A 323 2.48 34.52 5.46
CA PRO A 323 2.17 34.42 6.90
C PRO A 323 0.68 34.19 7.20
N GLU A 324 -0.20 34.94 6.52
CA GLU A 324 -1.64 34.79 6.70
C GLU A 324 -2.18 33.44 6.22
N ARG A 325 -1.56 32.88 5.19
CA ARG A 325 -1.95 31.60 4.63
C ARG A 325 -1.49 30.43 5.52
N ILE A 326 -0.26 30.49 6.03
CA ILE A 326 0.23 29.54 7.06
C ILE A 326 -0.71 29.54 8.25
N ARG A 327 -1.05 30.72 8.78
CA ARG A 327 -1.98 30.89 9.90
C ARG A 327 -3.32 30.22 9.60
N GLN A 328 -3.91 30.48 8.43
CA GLN A 328 -5.17 29.86 8.02
C GLN A 328 -5.07 28.33 7.94
N ILE A 329 -4.03 27.78 7.31
CA ILE A 329 -3.83 26.33 7.16
C ILE A 329 -3.70 25.64 8.52
N LYS A 330 -2.95 26.25 9.46
CA LYS A 330 -2.79 25.75 10.83
C LYS A 330 -4.12 25.78 11.59
N LEU A 331 -4.90 26.84 11.50
CA LEU A 331 -6.25 26.92 12.09
C LEU A 331 -7.22 25.89 11.50
N ASP A 332 -7.18 25.68 10.17
CA ASP A 332 -8.00 24.67 9.49
C ASP A 332 -7.59 23.24 9.90
N ALA A 333 -6.30 22.99 10.14
CA ALA A 333 -5.81 21.72 10.67
C ALA A 333 -6.29 21.47 12.10
N ILE A 334 -6.18 22.46 13.00
CA ILE A 334 -6.71 22.38 14.38
C ILE A 334 -8.20 22.08 14.35
N LYS A 335 -8.98 22.81 13.55
CA LYS A 335 -10.42 22.60 13.44
C LYS A 335 -10.75 21.18 12.97
N ARG A 336 -9.99 20.62 12.03
CA ARG A 336 -10.17 19.22 11.58
C ARG A 336 -9.84 18.23 12.70
N GLN A 337 -8.79 18.46 13.48
CA GLN A 337 -8.42 17.63 14.63
C GLN A 337 -9.49 17.68 15.73
N GLU A 338 -10.01 18.86 16.06
CA GLU A 338 -11.11 19.01 17.03
C GLU A 338 -12.39 18.27 16.58
N LEU A 339 -12.71 18.31 15.29
CA LEU A 339 -13.85 17.58 14.72
C LEU A 339 -13.63 16.06 14.77
N LYS A 340 -12.41 15.59 14.46
CA LYS A 340 -12.04 14.17 14.54
C LYS A 340 -12.15 13.66 15.98
N ALA A 341 -11.57 14.38 16.95
CA ALA A 341 -11.66 14.03 18.37
C ALA A 341 -13.11 13.98 18.88
N LYS A 342 -14.00 14.89 18.43
CA LYS A 342 -15.44 14.86 18.76
C LYS A 342 -16.19 13.70 18.12
N LYS A 343 -15.79 13.26 16.93
CA LYS A 343 -16.36 12.09 16.25
C LYS A 343 -15.94 10.82 16.99
N GLU A 344 -14.67 10.72 17.36
CA GLU A 344 -14.09 9.61 18.14
C GLU A 344 -14.70 9.51 19.54
N SER A 345 -15.00 10.64 20.21
CA SER A 345 -15.67 10.62 21.52
C SER A 345 -17.13 10.13 21.45
N ASN A 346 -17.75 10.18 20.28
CA ASN A 346 -19.15 9.78 20.04
C ASN A 346 -19.30 8.40 19.38
N THR A 347 -18.19 7.75 18.99
CA THR A 347 -18.15 6.41 18.41
C THR A 347 -17.60 5.42 19.43
N LEU A 348 -18.05 4.16 19.38
CA LEU A 348 -17.51 3.10 20.24
C LEU A 348 -16.00 2.95 19.96
N LEU A 349 -15.19 2.70 21.00
CA LEU A 349 -13.70 2.67 21.03
C LEU A 349 -12.98 1.88 19.92
N VAL A 350 -13.69 1.13 19.09
CA VAL A 350 -13.15 0.34 17.97
C VAL A 350 -12.84 1.20 16.74
N ASP A 351 -13.48 2.37 16.58
CA ASP A 351 -13.31 3.24 15.39
C ASP A 351 -12.15 4.27 15.50
N MET A 352 -11.41 4.28 16.61
CA MET A 352 -10.45 5.34 16.98
C MET A 352 -9.21 5.46 16.08
N PHE A 353 -9.03 4.59 15.08
CA PHE A 353 -7.86 4.59 14.20
C PHE A 353 -8.21 4.48 12.70
N ALA A 354 -9.50 4.49 12.37
CA ALA A 354 -9.98 4.21 11.00
C ALA A 354 -9.90 5.42 10.04
N ASP A 355 -9.67 6.63 10.56
CA ASP A 355 -9.72 7.86 9.76
C ASP A 355 -8.37 8.58 9.73
N ASP A 356 -7.27 7.85 9.53
CA ASP A 356 -6.19 8.45 8.73
C ASP A 356 -6.75 8.56 7.33
N SER A 357 -6.90 9.79 6.83
CA SER A 357 -7.34 10.08 5.48
C SER A 357 -6.30 9.57 4.48
N ASP A 358 -6.23 8.25 4.32
CA ASP A 358 -5.62 7.49 3.26
C ASP A 358 -6.46 7.75 2.01
N SER A 359 -6.42 8.99 1.49
CA SER A 359 -6.85 9.25 0.13
C SER A 359 -5.91 8.50 -0.81
N LEU A 360 -6.30 7.25 -1.06
CA LEU A 360 -6.11 6.38 -2.22
C LEU A 360 -4.84 6.64 -3.04
N CYS A 361 -3.67 6.21 -2.54
CA CYS A 361 -2.57 5.79 -3.43
C CYS A 361 -2.59 4.28 -3.66
N ALA A 362 -3.68 3.77 -4.24
CA ALA A 362 -3.77 2.39 -4.73
C ALA A 362 -2.63 2.01 -5.71
N ASN A 363 -1.98 3.01 -6.32
CA ASN A 363 -0.99 2.77 -7.38
C ASN A 363 0.46 2.87 -6.91
N CYS A 364 0.75 3.38 -5.71
CA CYS A 364 2.15 3.68 -5.35
C CYS A 364 2.98 2.43 -5.03
N PHE A 365 2.34 1.32 -4.67
CA PHE A 365 3.02 0.14 -4.12
C PHE A 365 2.45 -1.13 -4.76
N ILE A 366 3.20 -1.62 -5.75
CA ILE A 366 3.17 -3.01 -6.24
C ILE A 366 3.99 -3.87 -5.28
#